data_AF-A0A8K0CJL7-F1
#
_entry.id   AF-A0A8K0CJL7-F1
#
_cell.length_a   1.000
_cell.length_b   1.000
_cell.length_c   1.000
_cell.angle_alpha   90.00
_cell.angle_beta   90.00
_cell.angle_gamma   90.00
#
_symmetry.space_group_name_H-M   'P 1'
#
loop_
_entity.id
_entity.type
_entity.pdbx_description
1 polymer ?
#
loop_
_entity_poly.entity_id
_entity_poly.type
_entity_poly.pdbx_seq_one_letter_code
_entity_poly.pdbx_strand_id
1 'polypeptide(L)'
;MNTNDKLESYPPDQRKCYFAEEKPLRFFKMYSQQNCHTECLTNFTLATCKCVAFHMPRVNSTPICGAAKKQCMLYAEATFLTNQVSKKIKLLADDIPENDLNLRESCECLPSCTTTDYDGEISQTPWNWKQYYDAEFRERFAKKR
;
A
#
# COMPACT_ATOMS: atom_id res chain seq x y z
N MET A 1 7.01 -27.85 -13.30
CA MET A 1 8.17 -27.13 -12.75
C MET A 1 7.71 -25.72 -12.43
N ASN A 2 7.43 -25.41 -11.18
CA ASN A 2 7.25 -24.02 -10.77
C ASN A 2 8.65 -23.41 -10.66
N THR A 3 8.87 -22.28 -11.31
CA THR A 3 10.14 -21.53 -11.30
C THR A 3 10.52 -21.02 -9.90
N ASN A 4 9.61 -21.09 -8.92
CA ASN A 4 9.80 -20.60 -7.56
C ASN A 4 10.80 -21.42 -6.72
N ASP A 5 10.76 -22.75 -6.78
CA ASP A 5 11.52 -23.59 -5.83
C ASP A 5 13.04 -23.37 -5.90
N LYS A 6 13.56 -23.10 -7.11
CA LYS A 6 14.99 -22.78 -7.29
C LYS A 6 15.32 -21.35 -6.89
N LEU A 7 14.37 -20.42 -7.04
CA LEU A 7 14.56 -19.00 -6.72
C LEU A 7 14.50 -18.74 -5.21
N GLU A 8 13.67 -19.51 -4.48
CA GLU A 8 13.57 -19.48 -3.02
C GLU A 8 14.90 -19.82 -2.32
N SER A 9 15.76 -20.62 -2.96
CA SER A 9 17.09 -20.95 -2.41
C SER A 9 18.07 -19.77 -2.34
N TYR A 10 17.82 -18.69 -3.08
CA TYR A 10 18.68 -17.50 -3.08
C TYR A 10 18.24 -16.50 -2.00
N PRO A 11 19.19 -15.91 -1.25
CA PRO A 11 18.85 -14.90 -0.24
C PRO A 11 18.21 -13.66 -0.88
N PRO A 12 17.25 -13.00 -0.19
CA PRO A 12 16.53 -11.83 -0.72
C PRO A 12 17.45 -10.73 -1.26
N ASP A 13 18.59 -10.49 -0.61
CA ASP A 13 19.55 -9.47 -1.00
C ASP A 13 20.20 -9.71 -2.36
N GLN A 14 20.32 -10.97 -2.78
CA GLN A 14 20.86 -11.33 -4.10
C GLN A 14 19.79 -11.24 -5.18
N ARG A 15 18.58 -11.76 -4.92
CA ARG A 15 17.47 -11.74 -5.90
C ARG A 15 16.68 -10.44 -5.95
N LYS A 16 16.89 -9.53 -4.99
CA LYS A 16 16.27 -8.20 -4.91
C LYS A 16 14.73 -8.23 -4.88
N CYS A 17 14.13 -9.29 -4.35
CA CYS A 17 12.68 -9.43 -4.15
C CYS A 17 12.38 -10.27 -2.90
N TYR A 18 11.16 -10.19 -2.37
CA TYR A 18 10.66 -11.03 -1.28
C TYR A 18 9.50 -11.94 -1.73
N PHE A 19 9.44 -13.16 -1.23
CA PHE A 19 8.24 -14.00 -1.24
C PHE A 19 7.31 -13.59 -0.09
N ALA A 20 6.05 -14.04 -0.15
CA ALA A 20 4.98 -13.55 0.72
C ALA A 20 5.25 -13.83 2.22
N GLU A 21 5.98 -14.90 2.52
CA GLU A 21 6.24 -15.42 3.86
C GLU A 21 7.58 -14.96 4.45
N GLU A 22 8.46 -14.39 3.64
CA GLU A 22 9.86 -14.12 4.04
C GLU A 22 10.03 -12.87 4.88
N LYS A 23 9.14 -11.90 4.69
CA LYS A 23 9.15 -10.64 5.43
C LYS A 23 7.84 -10.47 6.17
N PRO A 24 7.78 -10.82 7.47
CA PRO A 24 6.59 -10.62 8.26
C PRO A 24 6.30 -9.12 8.40
N LEU A 25 5.05 -8.77 8.18
CA LEU A 25 4.51 -7.43 8.36
C LEU A 25 3.66 -7.41 9.65
N ARG A 26 3.56 -6.26 10.31
CA ARG A 26 2.90 -6.17 11.63
C ARG A 26 1.38 -6.27 11.54
N PHE A 27 0.82 -5.70 10.48
CA PHE A 27 -0.62 -5.52 10.28
C PHE A 27 -1.15 -6.33 9.10
N PHE A 28 -0.28 -6.78 8.19
CA PHE A 28 -0.66 -7.61 7.04
C PHE A 28 -0.14 -9.04 7.19
N LYS A 29 -0.95 -10.02 6.78
CA LYS A 29 -0.61 -11.45 6.87
C LYS A 29 0.42 -11.90 5.84
N MET A 30 0.43 -11.27 4.67
CA MET A 30 1.28 -11.62 3.54
C MET A 30 2.04 -10.39 3.08
N TYR A 31 3.31 -10.58 2.74
CA TYR A 31 4.13 -9.53 2.17
C TYR A 31 3.64 -9.15 0.77
N SER A 32 3.44 -7.85 0.58
CA SER A 32 3.48 -7.23 -0.73
C SER A 32 4.24 -5.92 -0.61
N GLN A 33 4.83 -5.45 -1.70
CA GLN A 33 5.53 -4.17 -1.71
C GLN A 33 4.61 -3.03 -1.21
N GLN A 34 3.35 -3.04 -1.62
CA GLN A 34 2.37 -2.03 -1.21
C GLN A 34 2.03 -2.11 0.28
N ASN A 35 1.87 -3.31 0.83
CA ASN A 35 1.60 -3.51 2.25
C ASN A 35 2.78 -2.99 3.09
N CYS A 36 4.01 -3.34 2.70
CA CYS A 36 5.22 -2.85 3.35
C CYS A 36 5.30 -1.31 3.35
N HIS A 37 5.07 -0.68 2.19
CA HIS A 37 5.06 0.79 2.11
C HIS A 37 3.98 1.42 2.99
N THR A 38 2.80 0.80 3.05
CA THR A 38 1.69 1.28 3.86
C THR A 38 2.03 1.23 5.35
N GLU A 39 2.63 0.14 5.86
CA GLU A 39 3.07 0.06 7.26
C GLU A 39 4.16 1.08 7.58
N CYS A 40 5.11 1.23 6.66
CA CYS A 40 6.20 2.19 6.79
C CYS A 40 5.71 3.63 6.88
N LEU A 41 4.84 4.04 5.96
CA LEU A 41 4.20 5.35 5.98
C LEU A 41 3.38 5.53 7.26
N THR A 42 2.68 4.50 7.70
CA THR A 42 1.86 4.54 8.92
C THR A 42 2.71 4.74 10.17
N ASN A 43 3.82 4.00 10.30
CA ASN A 43 4.76 4.14 11.40
C ASN A 43 5.39 5.54 11.41
N PHE A 44 5.79 6.05 10.23
CA PHE A 44 6.32 7.39 10.09
C PHE A 44 5.30 8.47 10.49
N THR A 45 4.05 8.31 10.03
CA THR A 45 2.94 9.22 10.35
C THR A 45 2.63 9.20 11.84
N LEU A 46 2.61 8.02 12.46
CA LEU A 46 2.39 7.87 13.90
C LEU A 46 3.53 8.51 14.70
N ALA A 47 4.78 8.32 14.29
CA ALA A 47 5.94 8.91 14.95
C ALA A 47 5.90 10.45 14.89
N THR A 48 5.52 11.01 13.73
CA THR A 48 5.50 12.44 13.43
C THR A 48 4.29 13.15 14.02
N CYS A 49 3.08 12.63 13.78
CA CYS A 49 1.81 13.30 14.09
C CYS A 49 1.13 12.76 15.35
N LYS A 50 1.63 11.67 15.93
CA LYS A 50 1.06 10.97 17.11
C LYS A 50 -0.36 10.45 16.90
N CYS A 51 -0.78 10.28 15.65
CA CYS A 51 -2.03 9.69 15.22
C CYS A 51 -1.85 9.17 13.79
N VAL A 52 -2.81 8.39 13.30
CA VAL A 52 -2.79 7.84 11.94
C VAL A 52 -4.08 8.17 11.18
N ALA A 53 -4.05 8.10 9.86
CA ALA A 53 -5.26 8.28 9.05
C ALA A 53 -6.22 7.10 9.24
N PHE A 54 -7.51 7.32 8.93
CA PHE A 54 -8.54 6.29 9.09
C PHE A 54 -8.25 5.00 8.28
N HIS A 55 -7.72 5.15 7.07
CA HIS A 55 -7.38 4.05 6.16
C HIS A 55 -6.07 3.34 6.51
N MET A 56 -5.27 3.90 7.42
CA MET A 56 -3.98 3.32 7.80
C MET A 56 -4.18 2.16 8.79
N PRO A 57 -3.39 1.07 8.67
CA PRO A 57 -3.43 -0.05 9.60
C PRO A 57 -3.01 0.39 11.01
N ARG A 58 -3.75 -0.05 12.04
CA ARG A 58 -3.48 0.38 13.41
C ARG A 58 -3.96 -0.63 14.44
N VAL A 59 -3.40 -0.56 15.63
CA VAL A 59 -3.97 -1.21 16.82
C VAL A 59 -5.07 -0.33 17.41
N ASN A 60 -6.00 -0.92 18.17
CA ASN A 60 -7.17 -0.21 18.72
C ASN A 60 -6.81 0.97 19.63
N SER A 61 -5.63 0.96 20.25
CA SER A 61 -5.15 2.05 21.12
C SER A 61 -4.60 3.26 20.36
N THR A 62 -4.34 3.14 19.05
CA THR A 62 -3.78 4.24 18.26
C THR A 62 -4.86 5.25 17.88
N PRO A 63 -4.70 6.54 18.20
CA PRO A 63 -5.69 7.56 17.86
C PRO A 63 -5.72 7.84 16.35
N ILE A 64 -6.92 8.13 15.84
CA ILE A 64 -7.14 8.53 14.46
C ILE A 64 -6.99 10.06 14.37
N CYS A 65 -6.28 10.55 13.35
CA CYS A 65 -6.14 11.98 13.11
C CYS A 65 -7.47 12.59 12.67
N GLY A 66 -7.92 13.62 13.39
CA GLY A 66 -9.02 14.48 12.94
C GLY A 66 -8.56 15.58 11.96
N ALA A 67 -9.51 16.40 11.50
CA ALA A 67 -9.25 17.47 10.53
C ALA A 67 -8.15 18.45 10.95
N ALA A 68 -8.03 18.74 12.25
CA ALA A 68 -6.99 19.64 12.80
C ALA A 68 -5.55 19.17 12.52
N LYS A 69 -5.33 17.86 12.34
CA LYS A 69 -4.00 17.27 12.06
C LYS A 69 -3.79 16.96 10.57
N LYS A 70 -4.68 17.40 9.68
CA LYS A 70 -4.57 17.19 8.23
C LYS A 70 -3.24 17.69 7.68
N GLN A 71 -2.81 18.89 8.08
CA GLN A 71 -1.56 19.47 7.61
C GLN A 71 -0.34 18.64 8.04
N CYS A 72 -0.36 18.09 9.26
CA CYS A 72 0.70 17.21 9.73
C CYS A 72 0.76 15.93 8.89
N MET A 73 -0.39 15.32 8.57
CA MET A 73 -0.41 14.11 7.73
C MET A 73 0.15 14.35 6.33
N LEU A 74 -0.24 15.46 5.68
CA LEU A 74 0.29 15.84 4.37
C LEU A 74 1.81 16.08 4.43
N TYR A 75 2.27 16.76 5.49
CA TYR A 75 3.70 16.96 5.72
C TYR A 75 4.44 15.64 5.95
N ALA A 76 3.88 14.73 6.75
CA ALA A 76 4.48 13.44 7.05
C ALA A 76 4.60 12.57 5.78
N GLU A 77 3.55 12.53 4.96
CA GLU A 77 3.56 11.82 3.69
C GLU A 77 4.61 12.39 2.72
N ALA A 78 4.62 13.71 2.52
CA ALA A 78 5.59 14.37 1.66
C ALA A 78 7.04 14.12 2.14
N THR A 79 7.28 14.27 3.44
CA THR A 79 8.61 14.06 4.05
C THR A 79 9.06 12.61 3.92
N PHE A 80 8.16 11.65 4.13
CA PHE A 80 8.44 10.24 3.96
C PHE A 80 8.89 9.94 2.52
N LEU A 81 8.18 10.45 1.52
CA LEU A 81 8.52 10.27 0.11
C LEU A 81 9.88 10.89 -0.22
N THR A 82 10.16 12.11 0.22
CA THR A 82 11.46 12.77 -0.01
C THR A 82 12.61 12.02 0.67
N ASN A 83 12.38 11.46 1.85
CA ASN A 83 13.36 10.65 2.57
C ASN A 83 13.68 9.36 1.81
N GLN A 84 12.67 8.69 1.25
CA GLN A 84 12.88 7.47 0.46
C GLN A 84 13.69 7.75 -0.82
N VAL A 85 13.40 8.86 -1.51
CA VAL A 85 14.14 9.26 -2.72
C VAL A 85 15.58 9.65 -2.36
N SER A 86 15.77 10.52 -1.36
CA SER A 86 17.11 10.95 -0.95
C SER A 86 17.97 9.81 -0.42
N LYS A 87 17.39 8.84 0.31
CA LYS A 87 18.08 7.61 0.73
C LYS A 87 18.55 6.81 -0.49
N LYS A 88 17.70 6.61 -1.49
CA LYS A 88 18.09 5.93 -2.75
C LYS A 88 19.19 6.67 -3.49
N ILE A 89 19.13 8.00 -3.57
CA ILE A 89 20.18 8.81 -4.22
C ILE A 89 21.52 8.66 -3.48
N LYS A 90 21.52 8.74 -2.15
CA LYS A 90 22.74 8.57 -1.33
C LYS A 90 23.34 7.17 -1.49
N LEU A 91 22.50 6.13 -1.58
CA LEU A 91 22.94 4.76 -1.85
C LEU A 91 23.61 4.61 -3.22
N LEU A 92 23.22 5.42 -4.20
CA LEU A 92 23.82 5.41 -5.54
C LEU A 92 25.10 6.25 -5.64
N ALA A 93 25.32 7.16 -4.68
CA ALA A 93 26.46 8.07 -4.66
C ALA A 93 27.64 7.55 -3.79
N ASP A 94 27.55 6.35 -3.22
CA ASP A 94 28.56 5.73 -2.31
C ASP A 94 28.97 6.62 -1.10
N ASP A 95 28.11 7.56 -0.71
CA ASP A 95 28.37 8.57 0.33
C ASP A 95 28.03 8.12 1.76
N ILE A 96 27.98 6.81 2.05
CA ILE A 96 27.42 6.30 3.34
C ILE A 96 28.52 5.77 4.27
N PRO A 97 28.72 6.40 5.45
CA PRO A 97 29.44 5.77 6.57
C PRO A 97 28.67 4.55 7.08
N GLU A 98 29.32 3.40 7.18
CA GLU A 98 28.73 2.08 7.52
C GLU A 98 27.96 1.98 8.87
N ASN A 99 27.96 3.03 9.70
CA ASN A 99 27.61 2.91 11.12
C ASN A 99 26.33 3.65 11.57
N ASP A 100 25.50 4.15 10.65
CA ASP A 100 24.21 4.74 11.04
C ASP A 100 23.13 3.66 11.19
N LEU A 101 23.04 3.08 12.39
CA LEU A 101 22.02 2.09 12.77
C LEU A 101 20.58 2.58 12.57
N ASN A 102 20.33 3.90 12.56
CA ASN A 102 19.00 4.46 12.30
C ASN A 102 18.61 4.39 10.81
N LEU A 103 19.57 4.19 9.89
CA LEU A 103 19.29 3.95 8.48
C LEU A 103 18.91 2.49 8.18
N ARG A 104 19.37 1.53 9.00
CA ARG A 104 19.08 0.08 8.89
C ARG A 104 17.65 -0.29 9.30
N GLU A 105 16.96 0.54 10.10
CA GLU A 105 15.52 0.34 10.41
C GLU A 105 14.56 0.97 9.39
N SER A 106 15.05 1.73 8.40
CA SER A 106 14.18 2.50 7.51
C SER A 106 13.78 1.74 6.24
N CYS A 107 12.77 0.88 6.37
CA CYS A 107 11.80 0.51 5.31
C CYS A 107 12.35 0.01 3.97
N GLU A 108 12.92 -1.20 3.97
CA GLU A 108 13.32 -1.92 2.76
C GLU A 108 12.15 -2.69 2.12
N CYS A 109 11.37 -2.03 1.27
CA CYS A 109 10.24 -2.66 0.58
C CYS A 109 10.63 -3.12 -0.85
N LEU A 110 11.37 -4.23 -0.94
CA LEU A 110 11.68 -4.87 -2.23
C LEU A 110 10.41 -5.36 -2.93
N PRO A 111 10.38 -5.48 -4.26
CA PRO A 111 9.22 -6.04 -4.98
C PRO A 111 8.92 -7.47 -4.51
N SER A 112 7.67 -7.91 -4.71
CA SER A 112 7.31 -9.32 -4.55
C SER A 112 7.94 -10.15 -5.67
N CYS A 113 8.44 -11.35 -5.38
CA CYS A 113 8.97 -12.26 -6.40
C CYS A 113 7.88 -12.88 -7.27
N THR A 114 6.64 -12.92 -6.77
CA THR A 114 5.45 -13.33 -7.50
C THR A 114 4.45 -12.18 -7.49
N THR A 115 3.97 -11.79 -8.67
CA THR A 115 2.99 -10.71 -8.85
C THR A 115 1.89 -11.21 -9.78
N THR A 116 0.65 -10.84 -9.50
CA THR A 116 -0.52 -11.14 -10.32
C THR A 116 -1.16 -9.84 -10.79
N ASP A 117 -1.02 -9.54 -12.08
CA ASP A 117 -1.62 -8.36 -12.72
C ASP A 117 -2.79 -8.80 -13.62
N TYR A 118 -3.76 -7.91 -13.80
CA TYR A 118 -4.97 -8.17 -14.59
C TYR A 118 -5.14 -7.10 -15.66
N ASP A 119 -5.25 -7.52 -16.92
CA ASP A 119 -5.63 -6.65 -18.03
C ASP A 119 -7.16 -6.49 -18.05
N GLY A 120 -7.63 -5.25 -17.91
CA GLY A 120 -9.06 -4.92 -17.89
C GLY A 120 -9.48 -4.08 -19.11
N GLU A 121 -10.52 -4.51 -19.81
CA GLU A 121 -11.18 -3.72 -20.86
C GLU A 121 -12.53 -3.18 -20.34
N ILE A 122 -12.74 -1.86 -20.46
CA ILE A 122 -13.97 -1.20 -20.05
C ILE A 122 -14.74 -0.77 -21.29
N SER A 123 -15.88 -1.40 -21.56
CA SER A 123 -16.85 -0.96 -22.56
C SER A 123 -18.01 -0.21 -21.90
N GLN A 124 -18.43 0.89 -22.51
CA GLN A 124 -19.52 1.73 -22.01
C GLN A 124 -20.64 1.79 -23.05
N THR A 125 -21.88 1.70 -22.59
CA THR A 125 -23.06 1.93 -23.43
C THR A 125 -24.01 2.89 -22.71
N PRO A 126 -24.74 3.75 -23.44
CA PRO A 126 -25.73 4.64 -22.82
C PRO A 126 -26.81 3.83 -22.09
N TRP A 127 -26.93 4.04 -20.79
CA TRP A 127 -27.99 3.43 -20.00
C TRP A 127 -29.34 4.12 -20.27
N ASN A 128 -30.28 3.42 -20.93
CA ASN A 128 -31.62 3.93 -21.17
C ASN A 128 -32.51 3.76 -19.93
N TRP A 129 -32.28 4.62 -18.93
CA TRP A 129 -33.00 4.56 -17.65
C TRP A 129 -34.53 4.72 -17.79
N LYS A 130 -35.01 5.42 -18.83
CA LYS A 130 -36.45 5.61 -19.06
C LYS A 130 -37.14 4.30 -19.42
N GLN A 131 -36.58 3.55 -20.37
CA GLN A 131 -37.12 2.24 -20.74
C GLN A 131 -37.08 1.25 -19.57
N TYR A 132 -35.99 1.25 -18.81
CA TYR A 132 -35.88 0.43 -17.60
C TYR A 132 -36.95 0.80 -16.55
N TYR A 133 -37.16 2.10 -16.33
CA TYR A 133 -38.17 2.58 -15.38
C TYR A 133 -39.60 2.19 -15.79
N ASP A 134 -39.95 2.38 -17.06
CA ASP A 134 -41.26 1.99 -17.59
C ASP A 134 -41.48 0.47 -17.51
N ALA A 135 -40.46 -0.34 -17.80
CA ALA A 135 -40.58 -1.80 -17.77
C ALA A 135 -40.65 -2.38 -16.33
N GLU A 136 -39.79 -1.92 -15.41
CA GLU A 136 -39.68 -2.53 -14.07
C GLU A 136 -40.58 -1.88 -13.02
N PHE A 137 -40.75 -0.56 -13.05
CA PHE A 137 -41.47 0.14 -11.99
C PHE A 137 -42.93 0.41 -12.39
N ARG A 138 -43.17 0.93 -13.60
CA ARG A 138 -44.52 1.33 -14.01
C ARG A 138 -45.48 0.13 -14.11
N GLU A 139 -45.03 -1.01 -14.65
CA GLU A 139 -45.83 -2.23 -14.68
C GLU A 139 -46.08 -2.86 -13.30
N ARG A 140 -45.07 -2.89 -12.42
CA ARG A 140 -45.22 -3.46 -11.06
C ARG A 140 -46.19 -2.66 -10.19
N PHE A 141 -46.23 -1.34 -10.34
CA PHE A 141 -47.19 -0.50 -9.61
C PHE A 141 -48.57 -0.45 -10.28
N ALA A 142 -48.67 -0.71 -11.59
CA ALA A 142 -49.95 -0.88 -12.27
C ALA A 142 -50.65 -2.21 -11.91
N LYS A 143 -49.90 -3.30 -11.70
CA LYS A 143 -50.43 -4.62 -11.30
C LYS A 143 -50.78 -4.76 -9.80
N LYS A 144 -50.51 -3.74 -8.97
CA LYS A 144 -50.82 -3.71 -7.53
C LYS A 144 -52.09 -2.90 -7.18
N ARG A 145 -52.88 -2.49 -8.17
CA ARG A 145 -54.23 -1.93 -8.00
C ARG A 145 -55.28 -2.94 -8.42
#